data_AF-A0AAF6BC29-F1
#
_entry.id   AF-A0AAF6BC29-F1
#
_cell.length_a   1.000
_cell.length_b   1.000
_cell.length_c   1.000
_cell.angle_alpha   90.00
_cell.angle_beta   90.00
_cell.angle_gamma   90.00
#
_symmetry.space_group_name_H-M   'P 1'
#
loop_
_entity.id
_entity.type
_entity.pdbx_description
1 polymer ?
#
loop_
_entity_poly.entity_id
_entity_poly.type
_entity_poly.pdbx_seq_one_letter_code
_entity_poly.pdbx_strand_id
1 'polypeptide(L)'
;MSSSIWNWFVLLTVASVAASEVREVLQGNGSVHGSEQIHVTPPGGTNVTDPVHGRRDSGNGEEPTRGFREPGRRRHAIPTMPSPWPPRNTVVEKSCPRPKRHRRFTKHDEDVINVALNVEYLLAEFFLHAAFGQGLDGFDPELSNAGPAPIGGEKAHLGHRLVEKVAKESGFQGMGHIRLIRSKLKGKAVPRPQLDISRSVWARFLAQALEQELIPPFNPYNDTISFLVAAQVLPYAALSAYFDQSSHIVGQEAQKLLGGLLSITSAQDAILRTLLYQHREETLKTYNLTVAQITDKISTYCTRLIQDQEMDETVFLPFQQLSEQNLVASIVTVDKDFLPLRLSTRQVLGLLYGSGNASVPGAFFPQGAVGKIADKFLRH
;
A
#
# COMPACT_ATOMS: atom_id res chain seq x y z
N MET A 1 -21.60 -8.00 14.70
CA MET A 1 -20.36 -8.56 14.12
C MET A 1 -19.22 -7.61 14.45
N SER A 2 -18.23 -8.10 15.20
CA SER A 2 -17.15 -7.33 15.82
C SER A 2 -16.19 -6.74 14.77
N SER A 3 -15.68 -5.54 15.04
CA SER A 3 -14.60 -4.85 14.29
C SER A 3 -13.34 -5.69 14.12
N SER A 4 -13.17 -6.77 14.90
CA SER A 4 -12.04 -7.69 14.80
C SER A 4 -11.98 -8.45 13.46
N ILE A 5 -13.11 -8.79 12.83
CA ILE A 5 -13.14 -9.58 11.58
C ILE A 5 -12.71 -8.73 10.37
N TRP A 6 -12.92 -7.41 10.42
CA TRP A 6 -12.52 -6.50 9.35
C TRP A 6 -11.00 -6.26 9.29
N ASN A 7 -10.32 -6.21 10.44
CA ASN A 7 -8.85 -6.09 10.49
C ASN A 7 -8.16 -7.29 9.83
N TRP A 8 -8.72 -8.50 9.98
CA TRP A 8 -8.19 -9.69 9.30
C TRP A 8 -8.36 -9.62 7.77
N PHE A 9 -9.43 -9.02 7.28
CA PHE A 9 -9.68 -8.91 5.83
C PHE A 9 -8.74 -7.92 5.13
N VAL A 10 -8.40 -6.80 5.79
CA VAL A 10 -7.41 -5.84 5.29
C VAL A 10 -6.01 -6.46 5.27
N LEU A 11 -5.62 -7.16 6.34
CA LEU A 11 -4.35 -7.90 6.40
C LEU A 11 -4.26 -9.00 5.33
N LEU A 12 -5.35 -9.74 5.09
CA LEU A 12 -5.42 -10.76 4.03
C LEU A 12 -5.32 -10.16 2.62
N THR A 13 -5.81 -8.94 2.41
CA THR A 13 -5.73 -8.25 1.10
C THR A 13 -4.30 -7.80 0.81
N VAL A 14 -3.62 -7.21 1.81
CA VAL A 14 -2.19 -6.83 1.71
C VAL A 14 -1.32 -8.08 1.46
N ALA A 15 -1.59 -9.17 2.17
CA ALA A 15 -0.89 -10.44 1.95
C ALA A 15 -1.14 -11.04 0.55
N SER A 16 -2.36 -10.88 -0.01
CA SER A 16 -2.72 -11.44 -1.32
C SER A 16 -2.13 -10.67 -2.49
N VAL A 17 -2.06 -9.33 -2.41
CA VAL A 17 -1.40 -8.50 -3.43
C VAL A 17 0.10 -8.77 -3.44
N ALA A 18 0.73 -8.74 -2.26
CA ALA A 18 2.14 -9.08 -2.11
C ALA A 18 2.46 -10.51 -2.62
N ALA A 19 1.61 -11.50 -2.32
CA ALA A 19 1.81 -12.87 -2.80
C ALA A 19 1.66 -13.02 -4.33
N SER A 20 0.76 -12.25 -4.95
CA SER A 20 0.57 -12.29 -6.41
C SER A 20 1.76 -11.69 -7.18
N GLU A 21 2.35 -10.60 -6.65
CA GLU A 21 3.50 -9.92 -7.25
C GLU A 21 4.80 -10.70 -7.00
N VAL A 22 4.97 -11.27 -5.80
CA VAL A 22 6.11 -12.17 -5.51
C VAL A 22 6.11 -13.40 -6.43
N ARG A 23 4.93 -13.91 -6.82
CA ARG A 23 4.82 -15.04 -7.75
C ARG A 23 5.28 -14.68 -9.17
N GLU A 24 4.95 -13.49 -9.68
CA GLU A 24 5.48 -13.03 -10.98
C GLU A 24 7.00 -12.82 -10.92
N VAL A 25 7.52 -12.27 -9.82
CA VAL A 25 8.97 -12.08 -9.60
C VAL A 25 9.73 -13.41 -9.60
N LEU A 26 9.19 -14.45 -8.96
CA LEU A 26 9.81 -15.77 -8.92
C LEU A 26 9.70 -16.53 -10.26
N GLN A 27 8.62 -16.32 -11.02
CA GLN A 27 8.42 -16.98 -12.31
C GLN A 27 9.24 -16.36 -13.46
N GLY A 28 9.64 -15.08 -13.34
CA GLY A 28 10.49 -14.40 -14.33
C GLY A 28 11.93 -14.89 -14.39
N ASN A 29 12.45 -15.54 -13.33
CA ASN A 29 13.83 -16.03 -13.24
C ASN A 29 14.01 -17.50 -13.70
N GLY A 30 12.96 -18.16 -14.18
CA GLY A 30 12.96 -19.60 -14.47
C GLY A 30 13.26 -20.00 -15.92
N SER A 31 14.13 -19.31 -16.65
CA SER A 31 14.45 -19.72 -18.03
C SER A 31 15.89 -19.45 -18.46
N VAL A 32 16.89 -20.02 -17.76
CA VAL A 32 18.24 -20.23 -18.32
C VAL A 32 18.89 -21.47 -17.67
N HIS A 33 19.32 -22.42 -18.52
CA HIS A 33 20.10 -23.67 -18.27
C HIS A 33 19.32 -24.86 -17.68
N GLY A 34 19.41 -26.09 -18.17
CA GLY A 34 20.17 -26.73 -19.25
C GLY A 34 19.76 -28.21 -19.21
N SER A 35 19.29 -28.77 -20.32
CA SER A 35 18.74 -30.12 -20.39
C SER A 35 19.85 -31.17 -20.46
N GLU A 36 20.09 -31.91 -19.39
CA GLU A 36 20.84 -33.16 -19.42
C GLU A 36 19.85 -34.34 -19.38
N GLN A 37 19.80 -35.07 -20.49
CA GLN A 37 19.01 -36.29 -20.67
C GLN A 37 19.60 -37.42 -19.84
N ILE A 38 18.77 -38.12 -19.06
CA ILE A 38 19.08 -39.49 -18.63
C ILE A 38 18.02 -40.42 -19.20
N HIS A 39 18.49 -41.26 -20.12
CA HIS A 39 17.79 -42.36 -20.77
C HIS A 39 17.64 -43.53 -19.79
N VAL A 40 16.43 -44.05 -19.58
CA VAL A 40 16.21 -45.44 -19.16
C VAL A 40 14.99 -46.00 -19.89
N THR A 41 15.20 -47.05 -20.69
CA THR A 41 14.17 -47.87 -21.35
C THR A 41 13.99 -49.22 -20.62
N PRO A 42 12.86 -49.93 -20.84
CA PRO A 42 12.18 -50.78 -19.84
C PRO A 42 12.39 -52.29 -20.05
N PRO A 43 11.72 -53.15 -19.26
CA PRO A 43 11.23 -54.43 -19.77
C PRO A 43 9.70 -54.57 -19.66
N GLY A 44 9.12 -55.20 -20.68
CA GLY A 44 7.69 -55.40 -20.89
C GLY A 44 7.10 -56.65 -20.24
N GLY A 45 5.82 -56.89 -20.54
CA GLY A 45 5.08 -58.09 -20.18
C GLY A 45 3.56 -57.93 -20.28
N THR A 46 3.02 -58.28 -21.45
CA THR A 46 1.62 -58.46 -21.86
C THR A 46 0.82 -59.43 -20.96
N ASN A 47 -0.52 -59.39 -20.79
CA ASN A 47 -1.57 -59.72 -21.78
C ASN A 47 -3.01 -59.62 -21.18
N VAL A 48 -3.99 -59.10 -21.96
CA VAL A 48 -5.33 -59.68 -22.33
C VAL A 48 -6.42 -59.76 -21.21
N THR A 49 -7.70 -59.32 -21.31
CA THR A 49 -8.81 -59.43 -22.31
C THR A 49 -9.89 -58.31 -22.21
N ASP A 50 -10.52 -58.02 -23.37
CA ASP A 50 -11.81 -57.38 -23.77
C ASP A 50 -13.14 -57.76 -23.03
N PRO A 51 -14.39 -57.29 -23.40
CA PRO A 51 -14.88 -55.99 -23.94
C PRO A 51 -16.36 -55.53 -23.55
N VAL A 52 -16.81 -54.38 -24.11
CA VAL A 52 -18.15 -54.06 -24.77
C VAL A 52 -19.41 -53.47 -24.03
N HIS A 53 -19.91 -52.35 -24.62
CA HIS A 53 -21.28 -51.72 -24.75
C HIS A 53 -22.07 -51.21 -23.52
N GLY A 54 -22.92 -50.16 -23.54
CA GLY A 54 -23.42 -49.21 -24.56
C GLY A 54 -24.92 -48.82 -24.33
N ARG A 55 -25.27 -47.51 -24.46
CA ARG A 55 -26.60 -46.84 -24.65
C ARG A 55 -27.59 -46.73 -23.45
N ARG A 56 -28.13 -45.55 -23.07
CA ARG A 56 -29.09 -44.54 -23.67
C ARG A 56 -30.58 -44.85 -23.39
N ASP A 57 -31.31 -43.93 -22.74
CA ASP A 57 -32.48 -43.19 -23.30
C ASP A 57 -33.41 -42.55 -22.24
N SER A 58 -34.20 -41.59 -22.74
CA SER A 58 -35.04 -40.53 -22.17
C SER A 58 -36.56 -40.84 -22.15
N GLY A 59 -37.38 -40.09 -21.37
CA GLY A 59 -38.81 -39.88 -21.71
C GLY A 59 -39.78 -39.44 -20.60
N ASN A 60 -40.68 -38.51 -20.96
CA ASN A 60 -41.73 -37.76 -20.22
C ASN A 60 -42.93 -38.56 -19.63
N GLY A 61 -43.78 -37.91 -18.80
CA GLY A 61 -45.21 -38.27 -18.60
C GLY A 61 -45.98 -37.54 -17.47
N GLU A 62 -47.20 -37.07 -17.76
CA GLU A 62 -48.14 -36.23 -16.98
C GLU A 62 -49.03 -36.96 -15.92
N GLU A 63 -49.74 -36.16 -15.09
CA GLU A 63 -50.81 -36.32 -14.06
C GLU A 63 -52.05 -37.26 -14.37
N PRO A 64 -53.16 -37.39 -13.56
CA PRO A 64 -53.46 -37.33 -12.09
C PRO A 64 -54.55 -38.36 -11.55
N THR A 65 -54.95 -38.22 -10.27
CA THR A 65 -56.27 -38.49 -9.59
C THR A 65 -56.56 -39.71 -8.65
N ARG A 66 -57.20 -39.35 -7.50
CA ARG A 66 -58.16 -40.04 -6.59
C ARG A 66 -57.70 -41.34 -5.88
N GLY A 67 -57.86 -41.57 -4.58
CA GLY A 67 -58.56 -40.92 -3.46
C GLY A 67 -59.08 -42.02 -2.53
N PHE A 68 -58.83 -41.99 -1.22
CA PHE A 68 -59.54 -42.84 -0.24
C PHE A 68 -59.63 -42.17 1.14
N ARG A 69 -60.83 -42.25 1.74
CA ARG A 69 -61.21 -41.74 3.07
C ARG A 69 -60.78 -42.71 4.17
N GLU A 70 -60.41 -42.18 5.34
CA GLU A 70 -60.41 -42.93 6.61
C GLU A 70 -61.46 -42.39 7.61
N PRO A 71 -62.04 -43.27 8.45
CA PRO A 71 -63.07 -42.93 9.43
C PRO A 71 -62.47 -42.53 10.78
N GLY A 72 -63.17 -41.65 11.50
CA GLY A 72 -62.74 -41.19 12.83
C GLY A 72 -62.87 -42.24 13.94
N ARG A 73 -62.06 -42.10 15.00
CA ARG A 73 -62.48 -42.29 16.40
C ARG A 73 -61.39 -41.88 17.41
N ARG A 74 -61.88 -41.12 18.39
CA ARG A 74 -61.58 -41.12 19.84
C ARG A 74 -60.21 -40.62 20.34
N ARG A 75 -60.32 -39.59 21.19
CA ARG A 75 -59.29 -39.01 22.04
C ARG A 75 -58.91 -40.02 23.13
N HIS A 76 -57.62 -40.33 23.24
CA HIS A 76 -57.02 -40.81 24.48
C HIS A 76 -55.97 -39.78 24.91
N ALA A 77 -56.09 -39.31 26.15
CA ALA A 77 -55.16 -38.35 26.75
C ALA A 77 -53.84 -39.06 27.07
N ILE A 78 -52.73 -38.52 26.56
CA ILE A 78 -51.37 -38.90 26.97
C ILE A 78 -50.98 -37.98 28.13
N PRO A 79 -50.45 -38.48 29.27
CA PRO A 79 -49.98 -37.63 30.35
C PRO A 79 -48.71 -36.88 29.90
N THR A 80 -48.73 -35.55 29.97
CA THR A 80 -47.57 -34.70 29.68
C THR A 80 -46.57 -34.77 30.84
N MET A 81 -45.32 -35.15 30.56
CA MET A 81 -44.20 -34.97 31.50
C MET A 81 -43.94 -33.47 31.75
N PRO A 82 -43.49 -33.08 32.96
CA PRO A 82 -43.19 -31.69 33.26
C PRO A 82 -41.93 -31.22 32.53
N SER A 83 -41.99 -30.01 31.97
CA SER A 83 -40.89 -29.30 31.32
C SER A 83 -39.75 -28.99 32.31
N PRO A 84 -38.47 -29.14 31.94
CA PRO A 84 -37.34 -28.91 32.85
C PRO A 84 -36.95 -27.43 33.02
N TRP A 85 -37.74 -26.48 32.51
CA TRP A 85 -37.37 -25.06 32.50
C TRP A 85 -38.19 -24.25 33.52
N PRO A 86 -37.54 -23.39 34.34
CA PRO A 86 -38.24 -22.56 35.32
C PRO A 86 -39.09 -21.48 34.62
N PRO A 87 -40.13 -20.96 35.30
CA PRO A 87 -41.06 -20.00 34.70
C PRO A 87 -40.35 -18.72 34.29
N ARG A 88 -40.79 -18.17 33.15
CA ARG A 88 -40.22 -16.99 32.50
C ARG A 88 -40.47 -15.76 33.37
N ASN A 89 -39.50 -15.40 34.21
CA ASN A 89 -39.49 -14.10 34.88
C ASN A 89 -39.50 -13.00 33.81
N THR A 90 -40.44 -12.07 33.92
CA THR A 90 -40.48 -10.83 33.13
C THR A 90 -39.28 -9.98 33.48
N VAL A 91 -38.17 -10.23 32.79
CA VAL A 91 -37.04 -9.30 32.75
C VAL A 91 -37.56 -8.07 32.00
N VAL A 92 -37.68 -6.95 32.71
CA VAL A 92 -37.78 -5.64 32.06
C VAL A 92 -36.50 -5.50 31.24
N GLU A 93 -36.60 -5.68 29.92
CA GLU A 93 -35.49 -5.39 29.01
C GLU A 93 -35.11 -3.93 29.21
N LYS A 94 -34.01 -3.71 29.94
CA LYS A 94 -33.31 -2.42 29.88
C LYS A 94 -32.92 -2.24 28.43
N SER A 95 -33.63 -1.37 27.71
CA SER A 95 -33.35 -1.04 26.32
C SER A 95 -31.86 -0.77 26.17
N CYS A 96 -31.18 -1.56 25.34
CA CYS A 96 -29.77 -1.37 25.06
C CYS A 96 -29.58 0.10 24.61
N PRO A 97 -28.63 0.86 25.17
CA PRO A 97 -28.37 2.22 24.71
C PRO A 97 -28.17 2.17 23.21
N ARG A 98 -28.93 2.97 22.44
CA ARG A 98 -28.70 3.07 20.99
C ARG A 98 -27.20 3.35 20.80
N PRO A 99 -26.49 2.57 19.96
CA PRO A 99 -25.07 2.82 19.73
C PRO A 99 -24.93 4.28 19.32
N LYS A 100 -24.07 5.02 20.04
CA LYS A 100 -23.81 6.43 19.74
C LYS A 100 -23.51 6.52 18.24
N ARG A 101 -24.20 7.42 17.51
CA ARG A 101 -23.95 7.63 16.08
C ARG A 101 -22.44 7.77 15.88
N HIS A 102 -21.82 6.80 15.22
CA HIS A 102 -20.39 6.82 14.97
C HIS A 102 -20.08 8.08 14.14
N ARG A 103 -19.23 8.97 14.67
CA ARG A 103 -18.78 10.14 13.92
C ARG A 103 -18.05 9.63 12.68
N ARG A 104 -18.51 10.03 11.49
CA ARG A 104 -17.88 9.63 10.22
C ARG A 104 -16.49 10.26 10.12
N PHE A 105 -16.44 11.58 10.25
CA PHE A 105 -15.23 12.42 10.30
C PHE A 105 -15.41 13.47 11.39
N THR A 106 -14.37 13.74 12.16
CA THR A 106 -14.23 14.94 13.00
C THR A 106 -13.53 16.06 12.23
N LYS A 107 -13.62 17.32 12.69
CA LYS A 107 -12.86 18.43 12.09
C LYS A 107 -11.35 18.18 12.15
N HIS A 108 -10.87 17.52 13.21
CA HIS A 108 -9.47 17.15 13.31
C HIS A 108 -9.10 16.07 12.29
N ASP A 109 -9.95 15.07 12.08
CA ASP A 109 -9.72 14.03 11.06
C ASP A 109 -9.61 14.66 9.65
N GLU A 110 -10.43 15.66 9.35
CA GLU A 110 -10.36 16.41 8.08
C GLU A 110 -9.02 17.13 7.92
N ASP A 111 -8.55 17.79 8.99
CA ASP A 111 -7.26 18.49 8.99
C ASP A 111 -6.09 17.49 8.81
N VAL A 112 -6.13 16.32 9.46
CA VAL A 112 -5.12 15.24 9.36
C VAL A 112 -5.13 14.62 7.95
N ILE A 113 -6.30 14.32 7.39
CA ILE A 113 -6.40 13.74 6.04
C ILE A 113 -5.95 14.73 4.97
N ASN A 114 -6.09 16.05 5.19
CA ASN A 114 -5.50 17.04 4.30
C ASN A 114 -3.96 17.01 4.32
N VAL A 115 -3.30 16.61 5.42
CA VAL A 115 -1.85 16.35 5.41
C VAL A 115 -1.54 15.17 4.49
N ALA A 116 -2.29 14.07 4.61
CA ALA A 116 -2.15 12.92 3.71
C ALA A 116 -2.38 13.30 2.24
N LEU A 117 -3.37 14.15 1.96
CA LEU A 117 -3.67 14.59 0.61
C LEU A 117 -2.50 15.31 -0.08
N ASN A 118 -1.71 16.09 0.66
CA ASN A 118 -0.48 16.71 0.11
C ASN A 118 0.52 15.65 -0.35
N VAL A 119 0.68 14.57 0.42
CA VAL A 119 1.59 13.47 0.11
C VAL A 119 1.06 12.63 -1.07
N GLU A 120 -0.24 12.37 -1.12
CA GLU A 120 -0.88 11.69 -2.25
C GLU A 120 -0.70 12.46 -3.57
N TYR A 121 -0.77 13.80 -3.55
CA TYR A 121 -0.46 14.60 -4.74
C TYR A 121 0.98 14.36 -5.20
N LEU A 122 1.96 14.42 -4.30
CA LEU A 122 3.37 14.18 -4.65
C LEU A 122 3.58 12.78 -5.25
N LEU A 123 3.04 11.74 -4.61
CA LEU A 123 3.11 10.37 -5.11
C LEU A 123 2.49 10.24 -6.50
N ALA A 124 1.24 10.70 -6.66
CA ALA A 124 0.52 10.60 -7.92
C ALA A 124 1.27 11.32 -9.05
N GLU A 125 1.72 12.56 -8.84
CA GLU A 125 2.46 13.31 -9.86
C GLU A 125 3.76 12.61 -10.24
N PHE A 126 4.56 12.18 -9.26
CA PHE A 126 5.84 11.54 -9.54
C PHE A 126 5.68 10.26 -10.36
N PHE A 127 4.78 9.35 -9.94
CA PHE A 127 4.58 8.08 -10.62
C PHE A 127 3.89 8.23 -11.97
N LEU A 128 2.91 9.13 -12.11
CA LEU A 128 2.26 9.40 -13.40
C LEU A 128 3.24 10.00 -14.40
N HIS A 129 4.04 11.00 -13.99
CA HIS A 129 5.07 11.55 -14.85
C HIS A 129 6.09 10.48 -15.24
N ALA A 130 6.63 9.72 -14.29
CA ALA A 130 7.59 8.66 -14.59
C ALA A 130 7.04 7.62 -15.56
N ALA A 131 5.78 7.22 -15.41
CA ALA A 131 5.17 6.18 -16.23
C ALA A 131 4.71 6.67 -17.61
N PHE A 132 4.14 7.88 -17.69
CA PHE A 132 3.40 8.37 -18.86
C PHE A 132 3.94 9.66 -19.47
N GLY A 133 4.78 10.40 -18.74
CA GLY A 133 5.28 11.72 -19.14
C GLY A 133 4.30 12.86 -18.88
N GLN A 134 3.19 12.60 -18.20
CA GLN A 134 2.18 13.60 -17.83
C GLN A 134 1.59 13.28 -16.45
N GLY A 135 1.17 14.31 -15.74
CA GLY A 135 0.61 14.23 -14.39
C GLY A 135 -0.91 14.29 -14.35
N LEU A 136 -1.46 14.71 -13.21
CA LEU A 136 -2.92 14.80 -13.00
C LEU A 136 -3.60 15.67 -14.05
N ASP A 137 -2.97 16.76 -14.48
CA ASP A 137 -3.53 17.70 -15.46
C ASP A 137 -3.73 17.07 -16.86
N GLY A 138 -3.01 16.00 -17.18
CA GLY A 138 -3.22 15.26 -18.44
C GLY A 138 -4.30 14.17 -18.35
N PHE A 139 -4.59 13.67 -17.15
CA PHE A 139 -5.51 12.55 -16.93
C PHE A 139 -6.88 12.97 -16.39
N ASP A 140 -6.90 13.81 -15.36
CA ASP A 140 -8.10 14.27 -14.67
C ASP A 140 -7.77 15.59 -13.93
N PRO A 141 -7.78 16.75 -14.65
CA PRO A 141 -7.38 18.05 -14.10
C PRO A 141 -8.17 18.46 -12.87
N GLU A 142 -9.42 18.00 -12.76
CA GLU A 142 -10.27 18.26 -11.60
C GLU A 142 -9.63 17.74 -10.31
N LEU A 143 -8.85 16.64 -10.36
CA LEU A 143 -8.18 16.08 -9.19
C LEU A 143 -7.17 17.04 -8.56
N SER A 144 -6.54 17.93 -9.33
CA SER A 144 -5.65 18.97 -8.80
C SER A 144 -6.36 19.98 -7.89
N ASN A 145 -7.71 20.04 -8.00
CA ASN A 145 -8.56 20.97 -7.28
C ASN A 145 -8.10 22.44 -7.47
N ALA A 146 -7.78 22.79 -8.72
CA ALA A 146 -7.25 24.08 -9.15
C ALA A 146 -5.85 24.44 -8.58
N GLY A 147 -5.11 23.46 -8.06
CA GLY A 147 -3.71 23.64 -7.67
C GLY A 147 -2.77 23.74 -8.88
N PRO A 148 -1.63 24.44 -8.77
CA PRO A 148 -0.70 24.64 -9.87
C PRO A 148 -0.03 23.33 -10.32
N ALA A 149 0.32 23.24 -11.60
CA ALA A 149 1.05 22.10 -12.18
C ALA A 149 2.39 21.89 -11.46
N PRO A 150 2.86 20.63 -11.30
CA PRO A 150 4.18 20.37 -10.74
C PRO A 150 5.28 20.98 -11.60
N ILE A 151 6.38 21.40 -10.98
CA ILE A 151 7.59 21.79 -11.67
C ILE A 151 8.33 20.52 -12.10
N GLY A 152 8.64 20.43 -13.39
CA GLY A 152 9.36 19.28 -13.97
C GLY A 152 8.50 18.03 -14.07
N GLY A 153 9.15 16.86 -13.95
CA GLY A 153 8.52 15.57 -14.21
C GLY A 153 8.66 15.16 -15.67
N GLU A 154 9.27 14.01 -15.91
CA GLU A 154 9.52 13.49 -17.26
C GLU A 154 9.11 12.02 -17.34
N LYS A 155 8.89 11.51 -18.55
CA LYS A 155 8.70 10.08 -18.73
C LYS A 155 10.03 9.37 -18.46
N ALA A 156 10.03 8.44 -17.51
CA ALA A 156 11.20 7.64 -17.21
C ALA A 156 11.46 6.60 -18.31
N HIS A 157 12.73 6.35 -18.62
CA HIS A 157 13.13 5.26 -19.51
C HIS A 157 13.17 3.92 -18.73
N LEU A 158 12.00 3.37 -18.46
CA LEU A 158 11.86 2.11 -17.72
C LEU A 158 12.07 0.92 -18.67
N GLY A 159 13.27 0.34 -18.64
CA GLY A 159 13.62 -0.84 -19.43
C GLY A 159 13.11 -2.16 -18.83
N HIS A 160 12.73 -2.18 -17.56
CA HIS A 160 12.23 -3.38 -16.88
C HIS A 160 10.70 -3.39 -16.82
N ARG A 161 10.08 -4.37 -17.49
CA ARG A 161 8.62 -4.45 -17.66
C ARG A 161 7.85 -4.43 -16.33
N LEU A 162 8.35 -5.10 -15.29
CA LEU A 162 7.70 -5.08 -13.98
C LEU A 162 7.79 -3.69 -13.32
N VAL A 163 8.92 -3.00 -13.46
CA VAL A 163 9.08 -1.65 -12.88
C VAL A 163 8.16 -0.66 -13.60
N GLU A 164 8.02 -0.79 -14.92
CA GLU A 164 7.06 0.00 -15.69
C GLU A 164 5.62 -0.23 -15.23
N LYS A 165 5.21 -1.49 -15.01
CA LYS A 165 3.88 -1.82 -14.46
C LYS A 165 3.68 -1.22 -13.07
N VAL A 166 4.65 -1.39 -12.17
CA VAL A 166 4.61 -0.83 -10.81
C VAL A 166 4.45 0.68 -10.86
N ALA A 167 5.24 1.40 -11.66
CA ALA A 167 5.12 2.85 -11.80
C ALA A 167 3.73 3.29 -12.30
N LYS A 168 3.19 2.60 -13.31
CA LYS A 168 1.84 2.88 -13.85
C LYS A 168 0.76 2.65 -12.80
N GLU A 169 0.84 1.52 -12.11
CA GLU A 169 -0.14 1.13 -11.11
C GLU A 169 -0.08 2.08 -9.91
N SER A 170 1.11 2.44 -9.40
CA SER A 170 1.26 3.41 -8.33
C SER A 170 0.69 4.79 -8.69
N GLY A 171 0.89 5.24 -9.94
CA GLY A 171 0.29 6.48 -10.43
C GLY A 171 -1.23 6.45 -10.42
N PHE A 172 -1.84 5.38 -10.92
CA PHE A 172 -3.31 5.22 -10.91
C PHE A 172 -3.89 5.02 -9.51
N GLN A 173 -3.18 4.31 -8.63
CA GLN A 173 -3.55 4.18 -7.22
C GLN A 173 -3.57 5.55 -6.54
N GLY A 174 -2.55 6.40 -6.74
CA GLY A 174 -2.52 7.77 -6.25
C GLY A 174 -3.67 8.63 -6.76
N MET A 175 -4.02 8.55 -8.05
CA MET A 175 -5.24 9.20 -8.57
C MET A 175 -6.51 8.74 -7.86
N GLY A 176 -6.63 7.43 -7.63
CA GLY A 176 -7.73 6.82 -6.90
C GLY A 176 -7.83 7.32 -5.45
N HIS A 177 -6.70 7.42 -4.76
CA HIS A 177 -6.61 7.95 -3.40
C HIS A 177 -7.04 9.42 -3.33
N ILE A 178 -6.52 10.27 -4.22
CA ILE A 178 -6.90 11.69 -4.30
C ILE A 178 -8.41 11.82 -4.55
N ARG A 179 -8.95 11.06 -5.53
CA ARG A 179 -10.38 11.05 -5.83
C ARG A 179 -11.21 10.64 -4.61
N LEU A 180 -10.79 9.60 -3.89
CA LEU A 180 -11.47 9.12 -2.69
C LEU A 180 -11.46 10.19 -1.59
N ILE A 181 -10.29 10.75 -1.27
CA ILE A 181 -10.14 11.80 -0.26
C ILE A 181 -11.04 13.00 -0.60
N ARG A 182 -10.95 13.49 -1.84
CA ARG A 182 -11.77 14.62 -2.31
C ARG A 182 -13.27 14.33 -2.22
N SER A 183 -13.70 13.11 -2.52
CA SER A 183 -15.12 12.73 -2.39
C SER A 183 -15.61 12.79 -0.93
N LYS A 184 -14.73 12.47 0.04
CA LYS A 184 -15.06 12.43 1.47
C LYS A 184 -14.97 13.80 2.12
N LEU A 185 -13.97 14.60 1.78
CA LEU A 185 -13.76 15.95 2.31
C LEU A 185 -14.57 17.03 1.56
N LYS A 186 -14.94 16.78 0.30
CA LYS A 186 -15.67 17.73 -0.56
C LYS A 186 -14.94 19.08 -0.62
N GLY A 187 -15.65 20.19 -0.41
CA GLY A 187 -15.07 21.54 -0.39
C GLY A 187 -14.07 21.83 0.74
N LYS A 188 -13.73 20.83 1.57
CA LYS A 188 -12.68 20.93 2.58
C LYS A 188 -11.36 20.28 2.15
N ALA A 189 -11.33 19.61 1.01
CA ALA A 189 -10.11 19.07 0.44
C ALA A 189 -9.21 20.23 -0.02
N VAL A 190 -7.95 20.20 0.37
CA VAL A 190 -6.97 21.20 -0.08
C VAL A 190 -6.62 21.04 -1.56
N PRO A 191 -6.29 22.14 -2.26
CA PRO A 191 -5.73 22.06 -3.61
C PRO A 191 -4.37 21.36 -3.62
N ARG A 192 -3.94 20.86 -4.79
CA ARG A 192 -2.55 20.44 -5.00
C ARG A 192 -1.63 21.62 -4.65
N PRO A 193 -0.64 21.46 -3.75
CA PRO A 193 0.36 22.50 -3.51
C PRO A 193 1.29 22.65 -4.73
N GLN A 194 2.10 23.71 -4.77
CA GLN A 194 3.19 23.75 -5.75
C GLN A 194 4.19 22.64 -5.42
N LEU A 195 4.25 21.63 -6.29
CA LEU A 195 5.20 20.54 -6.23
C LEU A 195 6.41 20.79 -7.14
N ASP A 196 7.55 20.21 -6.81
CA ASP A 196 8.72 20.14 -7.69
C ASP A 196 9.27 18.72 -7.72
N ILE A 197 9.03 18.04 -8.84
CA ILE A 197 9.51 16.68 -9.13
C ILE A 197 10.60 16.70 -10.21
N SER A 198 11.21 17.86 -10.45
CA SER A 198 12.24 18.01 -11.46
C SER A 198 13.50 17.21 -11.15
N ARG A 199 14.29 16.93 -12.20
CA ARG A 199 15.63 16.36 -12.07
C ARG A 199 16.52 17.14 -11.09
N SER A 200 16.32 18.45 -10.99
CA SER A 200 17.13 19.31 -10.12
C SER A 200 16.90 19.05 -8.63
N VAL A 201 15.67 18.78 -8.20
CA VAL A 201 15.34 18.42 -6.81
C VAL A 201 15.96 17.08 -6.46
N TRP A 202 15.78 16.08 -7.32
CA TRP A 202 16.33 14.75 -7.13
C TRP A 202 17.86 14.74 -7.16
N ALA A 203 18.49 15.52 -8.04
CA ALA A 203 19.94 15.69 -8.08
C ALA A 203 20.49 16.26 -6.77
N ARG A 204 19.85 17.32 -6.23
CA ARG A 204 20.25 17.90 -4.95
C ARG A 204 20.04 16.92 -3.80
N PHE A 205 18.89 16.26 -3.75
CA PHE A 205 18.59 15.25 -2.73
C PHE A 205 19.66 14.16 -2.71
N LEU A 206 19.98 13.58 -3.88
CA LEU A 206 20.96 12.50 -3.95
C LEU A 206 22.38 13.00 -3.70
N ALA A 207 22.76 14.19 -4.17
CA ALA A 207 24.07 14.77 -3.86
C ALA A 207 24.26 14.98 -2.35
N GLN A 208 23.21 15.46 -1.66
CA GLN A 208 23.23 15.62 -0.20
C GLN A 208 23.28 14.27 0.53
N ALA A 209 22.59 13.25 0.02
CA ALA A 209 22.64 11.91 0.60
C ALA A 209 24.00 11.25 0.41
N LEU A 210 24.62 11.43 -0.75
CA LEU A 210 25.91 10.83 -1.07
C LEU A 210 27.10 11.64 -0.53
N GLU A 211 26.85 12.87 -0.08
CA GLU A 211 27.85 13.84 0.39
C GLU A 211 28.93 14.15 -0.67
N GLN A 212 28.51 14.17 -1.94
CA GLN A 212 29.38 14.47 -3.07
C GLN A 212 28.62 15.19 -4.18
N GLU A 213 29.35 15.95 -4.98
CA GLU A 213 28.83 16.48 -6.23
C GLU A 213 28.63 15.33 -7.23
N LEU A 214 27.50 15.35 -7.95
CA LEU A 214 27.16 14.32 -8.94
C LEU A 214 27.33 14.89 -10.34
N ILE A 215 28.28 14.33 -11.09
CA ILE A 215 28.57 14.71 -12.48
C ILE A 215 28.45 13.48 -13.39
N PRO A 216 27.45 13.43 -14.29
CA PRO A 216 26.30 14.32 -14.40
C PRO A 216 25.38 14.30 -13.16
N PRO A 217 24.57 15.36 -12.96
CA PRO A 217 23.55 15.40 -11.93
C PRO A 217 22.62 14.19 -12.02
N PHE A 218 22.21 13.67 -10.87
CA PHE A 218 21.31 12.52 -10.83
C PHE A 218 19.97 12.82 -11.48
N ASN A 219 19.48 11.85 -12.26
CA ASN A 219 18.23 11.96 -12.99
C ASN A 219 17.39 10.70 -12.75
N PRO A 220 16.27 10.78 -12.00
CA PRO A 220 15.44 9.62 -11.72
C PRO A 220 14.70 9.09 -12.97
N TYR A 221 14.63 9.88 -14.04
CA TYR A 221 13.94 9.52 -15.28
C TYR A 221 14.85 8.84 -16.31
N ASN A 222 16.15 8.74 -16.03
CA ASN A 222 17.13 8.30 -17.02
C ASN A 222 17.06 6.81 -17.36
N ASP A 223 16.79 5.98 -16.36
CA ASP A 223 16.77 4.52 -16.46
C ASP A 223 16.04 3.88 -15.26
N THR A 224 15.79 2.58 -15.36
CA THR A 224 15.10 1.77 -14.33
C THR A 224 15.74 1.90 -12.94
N ILE A 225 17.07 1.84 -12.83
CA ILE A 225 17.76 1.80 -11.55
C ILE A 225 17.70 3.18 -10.88
N SER A 226 17.94 4.24 -11.66
CA SER A 226 17.81 5.61 -11.19
C SER A 226 16.39 5.92 -10.73
N PHE A 227 15.38 5.43 -11.45
CA PHE A 227 13.98 5.54 -11.03
C PHE A 227 13.74 4.84 -9.69
N LEU A 228 14.16 3.59 -9.55
CA LEU A 228 13.99 2.81 -8.33
C LEU A 228 14.67 3.47 -7.12
N VAL A 229 15.89 3.96 -7.29
CA VAL A 229 16.68 4.65 -6.25
C VAL A 229 15.94 5.90 -5.72
N ALA A 230 15.26 6.64 -6.60
CA ALA A 230 14.46 7.79 -6.21
C ALA A 230 13.10 7.38 -5.60
N ALA A 231 12.41 6.45 -6.25
CA ALA A 231 11.04 6.07 -5.92
C ALA A 231 10.88 5.51 -4.50
N GLN A 232 11.89 4.82 -3.95
CA GLN A 232 11.82 4.26 -2.59
C GLN A 232 11.56 5.31 -1.48
N VAL A 233 11.90 6.57 -1.71
CA VAL A 233 11.80 7.61 -0.66
C VAL A 233 10.34 7.98 -0.40
N LEU A 234 9.49 8.04 -1.45
CA LEU A 234 8.17 8.65 -1.33
C LEU A 234 7.13 7.74 -0.66
N PRO A 235 6.94 6.46 -1.07
CA PRO A 235 6.00 5.57 -0.38
C PRO A 235 6.38 5.32 1.06
N TYR A 236 7.69 5.24 1.37
CA TYR A 236 8.15 5.18 2.75
C TYR A 236 7.73 6.41 3.56
N ALA A 237 7.97 7.63 3.06
CA ALA A 237 7.55 8.84 3.75
C ALA A 237 6.03 8.88 3.99
N ALA A 238 5.25 8.42 3.01
CA ALA A 238 3.81 8.35 3.08
C ALA A 238 3.29 7.31 4.07
N LEU A 239 3.78 6.06 4.03
CA LEU A 239 3.33 5.01 4.95
C LEU A 239 3.67 5.38 6.40
N SER A 240 4.85 5.95 6.64
CA SER A 240 5.26 6.36 7.97
C SER A 240 4.42 7.51 8.52
N ALA A 241 4.02 8.46 7.67
CA ALA A 241 3.08 9.50 8.04
C ALA A 241 1.69 8.92 8.34
N TYR A 242 1.19 7.99 7.53
CA TYR A 242 -0.14 7.42 7.72
C TYR A 242 -0.20 6.53 8.97
N PHE A 243 0.89 5.85 9.28
CA PHE A 243 1.00 5.07 10.51
C PHE A 243 0.94 5.97 11.75
N ASP A 244 1.68 7.10 11.77
CA ASP A 244 1.59 8.09 12.84
C ASP A 244 0.17 8.69 12.96
N GLN A 245 -0.37 9.17 11.84
CA GLN A 245 -1.71 9.76 11.77
C GLN A 245 -2.83 8.82 12.24
N SER A 246 -2.65 7.50 12.11
CA SER A 246 -3.62 6.50 12.58
C SER A 246 -3.90 6.61 14.08
N SER A 247 -2.93 7.10 14.86
CA SER A 247 -3.08 7.36 16.30
C SER A 247 -3.86 8.64 16.63
N HIS A 248 -4.06 9.51 15.64
CA HIS A 248 -4.71 10.83 15.78
C HIS A 248 -6.14 10.88 15.21
N ILE A 249 -6.52 9.92 14.36
CA ILE A 249 -7.87 9.88 13.77
C ILE A 249 -8.87 9.14 14.68
N VAL A 250 -10.04 9.75 14.88
CA VAL A 250 -11.10 9.22 15.75
C VAL A 250 -12.33 8.73 14.97
N GLY A 251 -12.68 9.37 13.86
CA GLY A 251 -13.85 9.03 13.06
C GLY A 251 -13.69 7.68 12.35
N GLN A 252 -14.70 6.82 12.41
CA GLN A 252 -14.60 5.46 11.84
C GLN A 252 -14.38 5.45 10.33
N GLU A 253 -15.02 6.36 9.60
CA GLU A 253 -14.83 6.43 8.14
C GLU A 253 -13.48 7.03 7.78
N ALA A 254 -12.96 7.95 8.60
CA ALA A 254 -11.60 8.48 8.47
C ALA A 254 -10.55 7.40 8.77
N GLN A 255 -10.75 6.57 9.80
CA GLN A 255 -9.85 5.44 10.11
C GLN A 255 -9.82 4.42 8.98
N LYS A 256 -10.98 4.07 8.41
CA LYS A 256 -11.05 3.18 7.24
C LYS A 256 -10.34 3.75 6.02
N LEU A 257 -10.53 5.05 5.77
CA LEU A 257 -9.86 5.74 4.67
C LEU A 257 -8.35 5.66 4.84
N LEU A 258 -7.83 6.12 5.98
CA LEU A 258 -6.39 6.17 6.24
C LEU A 258 -5.77 4.76 6.27
N GLY A 259 -6.47 3.79 6.87
CA GLY A 259 -6.04 2.39 6.84
C GLY A 259 -5.95 1.81 5.44
N GLY A 260 -6.85 2.21 4.53
CA GLY A 260 -6.77 1.86 3.11
C GLY A 260 -5.54 2.46 2.43
N LEU A 261 -5.28 3.77 2.64
CA LEU A 261 -4.09 4.44 2.10
C LEU A 261 -2.79 3.80 2.61
N LEU A 262 -2.70 3.57 3.93
CA LEU A 262 -1.58 2.90 4.57
C LEU A 262 -1.32 1.53 3.94
N SER A 263 -2.37 0.73 3.75
CA SER A 263 -2.24 -0.63 3.18
C SER A 263 -1.63 -0.64 1.78
N ILE A 264 -2.10 0.23 0.90
CA ILE A 264 -1.58 0.32 -0.48
C ILE A 264 -0.17 0.88 -0.49
N THR A 265 0.10 1.92 0.30
CA THR A 265 1.42 2.55 0.36
C THR A 265 2.48 1.60 0.94
N SER A 266 2.12 0.78 1.92
CA SER A 266 3.01 -0.29 2.43
C SER A 266 3.34 -1.32 1.35
N ALA A 267 2.39 -1.68 0.49
CA ALA A 267 2.64 -2.60 -0.63
C ALA A 267 3.58 -1.96 -1.66
N GLN A 268 3.39 -0.68 -1.99
CA GLN A 268 4.26 0.08 -2.88
C GLN A 268 5.70 0.18 -2.36
N ASP A 269 5.88 0.46 -1.07
CA ASP A 269 7.21 0.47 -0.44
C ASP A 269 7.88 -0.90 -0.54
N ALA A 270 7.17 -1.96 -0.15
CA ALA A 270 7.72 -3.32 -0.16
C ALA A 270 8.13 -3.77 -1.56
N ILE A 271 7.33 -3.51 -2.61
CA ILE A 271 7.66 -3.93 -3.97
C ILE A 271 8.86 -3.14 -4.53
N LEU A 272 8.93 -1.82 -4.29
CA LEU A 272 10.05 -1.00 -4.75
C LEU A 272 11.35 -1.38 -4.04
N ARG A 273 11.31 -1.59 -2.73
CA ARG A 273 12.47 -2.06 -1.96
C ARG A 273 12.91 -3.46 -2.37
N THR A 274 11.98 -4.36 -2.67
CA THR A 274 12.28 -5.70 -3.20
C THR A 274 13.00 -5.60 -4.54
N LEU A 275 12.50 -4.78 -5.47
CA LEU A 275 13.12 -4.55 -6.78
C LEU A 275 14.52 -3.93 -6.64
N LEU A 276 14.69 -2.92 -5.78
CA LEU A 276 16.02 -2.37 -5.47
C LEU A 276 16.98 -3.42 -4.91
N TYR A 277 16.49 -4.25 -3.99
CA TYR A 277 17.30 -5.30 -3.38
C TYR A 277 17.80 -6.34 -4.40
N GLN A 278 17.02 -6.62 -5.45
CA GLN A 278 17.47 -7.47 -6.55
C GLN A 278 18.65 -6.86 -7.32
N HIS A 279 18.68 -5.53 -7.43
CA HIS A 279 19.72 -4.77 -8.10
C HIS A 279 20.85 -4.31 -7.17
N ARG A 280 20.89 -4.74 -5.91
CA ARG A 280 21.79 -4.20 -4.87
C ARG A 280 23.29 -4.24 -5.22
N GLU A 281 23.72 -5.25 -5.98
CA GLU A 281 25.12 -5.44 -6.40
C GLU A 281 25.44 -4.66 -7.70
N GLU A 282 24.43 -4.12 -8.39
CA GLU A 282 24.65 -3.32 -9.58
C GLU A 282 25.33 -2.00 -9.21
N THR A 283 26.29 -1.59 -10.03
CA THR A 283 27.04 -0.35 -9.82
C THR A 283 26.52 0.73 -10.76
N LEU A 284 26.11 1.88 -10.21
CA LEU A 284 25.92 3.07 -11.00
C LEU A 284 27.30 3.61 -11.36
N LYS A 285 27.84 3.17 -12.49
CA LYS A 285 29.21 3.47 -12.95
C LYS A 285 29.55 4.96 -12.90
N THR A 286 28.56 5.81 -13.16
CA THR A 286 28.66 7.27 -13.09
C THR A 286 29.17 7.77 -11.73
N TYR A 287 28.80 7.11 -10.63
CA TYR A 287 29.14 7.51 -9.27
C TYR A 287 30.08 6.53 -8.57
N ASN A 288 30.42 5.42 -9.23
CA ASN A 288 31.25 4.34 -8.69
C ASN A 288 30.76 3.81 -7.32
N LEU A 289 29.43 3.71 -7.18
CA LEU A 289 28.76 3.18 -5.99
C LEU A 289 27.77 2.09 -6.39
N THR A 290 27.62 1.07 -5.55
CA THR A 290 26.57 0.06 -5.72
C THR A 290 25.21 0.61 -5.32
N VAL A 291 24.14 0.01 -5.85
CA VAL A 291 22.76 0.34 -5.43
C VAL A 291 22.58 0.15 -3.93
N ALA A 292 23.21 -0.86 -3.33
CA ALA A 292 23.22 -1.06 -1.88
C ALA A 292 23.82 0.16 -1.15
N GLN A 293 25.03 0.58 -1.53
CA GLN A 293 25.72 1.71 -0.91
C GLN A 293 24.95 3.02 -1.05
N ILE A 294 24.35 3.25 -2.22
CA ILE A 294 23.52 4.44 -2.47
C ILE A 294 22.29 4.42 -1.56
N THR A 295 21.62 3.28 -1.46
CA THR A 295 20.41 3.16 -0.64
C THR A 295 20.72 3.31 0.84
N ASP A 296 21.83 2.76 1.32
CA ASP A 296 22.28 2.95 2.70
C ASP A 296 22.57 4.43 2.99
N LYS A 297 23.23 5.13 2.06
CA LYS A 297 23.46 6.59 2.18
C LYS A 297 22.17 7.40 2.17
N ILE A 298 21.20 7.06 1.31
CA ILE A 298 19.85 7.66 1.33
C ILE A 298 19.18 7.42 2.68
N SER A 299 19.31 6.23 3.22
CA SER A 299 18.74 5.84 4.52
C SER A 299 19.31 6.68 5.66
N THR A 300 20.64 6.80 5.71
CA THR A 300 21.34 7.68 6.67
C THR A 300 20.91 9.14 6.51
N TYR A 301 20.79 9.62 5.28
CA TYR A 301 20.36 10.99 5.01
C TYR A 301 18.93 11.26 5.46
N CYS A 302 17.98 10.39 5.10
CA CYS A 302 16.59 10.47 5.56
C CYS A 302 16.53 10.47 7.09
N THR A 303 17.31 9.60 7.74
CA THR A 303 17.44 9.53 9.21
C THR A 303 17.88 10.87 9.80
N ARG A 304 18.90 11.51 9.21
CA ARG A 304 19.38 12.83 9.63
C ARG A 304 18.31 13.92 9.48
N LEU A 305 17.48 13.85 8.44
CA LEU A 305 16.41 14.84 8.21
C LEU A 305 15.24 14.70 9.21
N ILE A 306 15.01 13.50 9.76
CA ILE A 306 13.90 13.23 10.69
C ILE A 306 14.32 13.22 12.16
N GLN A 307 15.63 13.28 12.45
CA GLN A 307 16.16 13.41 13.80
C GLN A 307 15.85 14.81 14.36
N ASP A 308 14.90 14.86 15.28
CA ASP A 308 14.73 15.97 16.22
C ASP A 308 15.67 15.75 17.42
N GLN A 309 16.09 16.82 18.10
CA GLN A 309 16.99 16.77 19.28
C GLN A 309 16.43 15.95 20.48
N GLU A 310 15.22 15.40 20.39
CA GLU A 310 14.50 14.75 21.48
C GLU A 310 14.24 13.25 21.29
N MET A 311 14.74 12.60 20.23
CA MET A 311 14.41 11.19 19.94
C MET A 311 15.64 10.31 19.73
N ASP A 312 15.76 9.24 20.52
CA ASP A 312 16.95 8.40 20.61
C ASP A 312 17.15 7.42 19.41
N GLU A 313 16.11 6.97 18.69
CA GLU A 313 16.29 5.80 17.79
C GLU A 313 15.32 5.75 16.59
N THR A 314 15.21 6.80 15.76
CA THR A 314 14.52 6.65 14.45
C THR A 314 15.56 6.39 13.37
N VAL A 315 15.76 5.14 12.99
CA VAL A 315 16.77 4.75 11.98
C VAL A 315 16.06 4.20 10.74
N PHE A 316 16.16 4.90 9.62
CA PHE A 316 15.87 4.30 8.33
C PHE A 316 16.92 3.20 8.11
N LEU A 317 16.47 1.94 8.09
CA LEU A 317 17.40 0.82 8.09
C LEU A 317 18.07 0.65 6.72
N PRO A 318 19.41 0.52 6.69
CA PRO A 318 20.14 0.14 5.50
C PRO A 318 19.71 -1.26 5.04
N PHE A 319 20.04 -1.61 3.79
CA PHE A 319 19.71 -2.95 3.27
C PHE A 319 20.32 -4.06 4.15
N GLN A 320 21.46 -3.85 4.80
CA GLN A 320 22.26 -4.92 5.41
C GLN A 320 22.13 -5.12 6.92
N GLN A 321 21.13 -4.55 7.60
CA GLN A 321 21.15 -4.62 9.07
C GLN A 321 19.82 -4.99 9.71
N LEU A 322 19.68 -6.27 10.11
CA LEU A 322 18.87 -6.70 11.27
C LEU A 322 19.49 -7.95 11.94
N SER A 323 19.80 -7.87 13.24
CA SER A 323 20.08 -9.04 14.08
C SER A 323 19.30 -8.91 15.39
N GLU A 324 18.71 -9.98 15.90
CA GLU A 324 19.40 -10.63 17.02
C GLU A 324 20.31 -11.81 16.65
N GLN A 325 20.25 -12.40 15.45
CA GLN A 325 21.24 -13.42 15.00
C GLN A 325 21.20 -13.70 13.47
N ASN A 326 21.55 -12.72 12.62
CA ASN A 326 21.73 -12.80 11.15
C ASN A 326 20.47 -12.89 10.27
N LEU A 327 19.83 -11.73 10.03
CA LEU A 327 19.03 -11.46 8.82
C LEU A 327 19.77 -10.41 7.96
N VAL A 328 20.20 -10.82 6.76
CA VAL A 328 21.14 -10.07 5.89
C VAL A 328 20.46 -8.99 5.04
N ALA A 329 19.13 -8.86 5.11
CA ALA A 329 18.36 -7.94 4.24
C ALA A 329 17.12 -7.36 4.91
N SER A 330 17.00 -6.01 4.99
CA SER A 330 15.76 -5.34 5.38
C SER A 330 15.00 -4.83 4.15
N ILE A 331 14.03 -5.61 3.66
CA ILE A 331 13.17 -5.24 2.52
C ILE A 331 12.01 -4.33 2.92
N VAL A 332 11.74 -4.15 4.22
CA VAL A 332 10.71 -3.24 4.75
C VAL A 332 11.35 -2.40 5.85
N THR A 333 11.17 -1.08 5.81
CA THR A 333 11.74 -0.19 6.83
C THR A 333 10.88 -0.24 8.10
N VAL A 334 11.44 -0.77 9.19
CA VAL A 334 10.74 -1.00 10.47
C VAL A 334 11.59 -0.58 11.67
N ASP A 335 10.95 -0.36 12.82
CA ASP A 335 11.61 -0.18 14.12
C ASP A 335 12.08 -1.51 14.72
N LYS A 336 12.64 -1.45 15.94
CA LYS A 336 13.11 -2.62 16.69
C LYS A 336 12.03 -3.67 16.97
N ASP A 337 10.77 -3.26 16.95
CA ASP A 337 9.60 -4.12 17.17
C ASP A 337 8.99 -4.60 15.84
N PHE A 338 9.68 -4.39 14.71
CA PHE A 338 9.22 -4.70 13.35
C PHE A 338 7.94 -3.97 12.93
N LEU A 339 7.68 -2.80 13.51
CA LEU A 339 6.57 -1.93 13.13
C LEU A 339 7.06 -0.82 12.18
N PRO A 340 6.19 -0.29 11.29
CA PRO A 340 6.55 0.86 10.48
C PRO A 340 7.01 2.03 11.35
N LEU A 341 8.06 2.73 10.92
CA LEU A 341 8.52 3.92 11.64
C LEU A 341 7.41 4.98 11.66
N ARG A 342 7.18 5.57 12.83
CA ARG A 342 6.22 6.66 13.03
C ARG A 342 6.91 7.97 12.75
N LEU A 343 6.49 8.65 11.68
CA LEU A 343 6.95 10.01 11.39
C LEU A 343 5.82 10.98 11.68
N SER A 344 6.03 11.84 12.67
CA SER A 344 5.11 12.93 12.97
C SER A 344 4.92 13.82 11.74
N THR A 345 3.83 14.59 11.69
CA THR A 345 3.62 15.54 10.60
C THR A 345 4.79 16.52 10.45
N ARG A 346 5.45 16.90 11.55
CA ARG A 346 6.65 17.74 11.50
C ARG A 346 7.79 17.03 10.76
N GLN A 347 8.07 15.78 11.13
CA GLN A 347 9.18 15.01 10.55
C GLN A 347 8.96 14.70 9.06
N VAL A 348 7.75 14.26 8.67
CA VAL A 348 7.47 13.98 7.25
C VAL A 348 7.57 15.24 6.40
N LEU A 349 7.10 16.39 6.90
CA LEU A 349 7.25 17.66 6.16
C LEU A 349 8.72 18.08 6.09
N GLY A 350 9.49 17.98 7.18
CA GLY A 350 10.93 18.25 7.16
C GLY A 350 11.70 17.37 6.17
N LEU A 351 11.35 16.08 6.09
CA LEU A 351 11.88 15.13 5.11
C LEU A 351 11.52 15.54 3.67
N LEU A 352 10.23 15.79 3.40
CA LEU A 352 9.75 16.14 2.06
C LEU A 352 10.18 17.54 1.60
N TYR A 353 10.52 18.42 2.53
CA TYR A 353 11.10 19.73 2.23
C TYR A 353 12.63 19.66 2.02
N GLY A 354 13.25 18.54 2.37
CA GLY A 354 14.70 18.32 2.27
C GLY A 354 15.52 19.17 3.26
N SER A 355 14.86 19.92 4.15
CA SER A 355 15.48 20.82 5.13
C SER A 355 15.63 20.19 6.51
N GLY A 356 14.88 19.11 6.78
CA GLY A 356 14.73 18.54 8.12
C GLY A 356 13.89 19.41 9.06
N ASN A 357 13.27 20.48 8.54
CA ASN A 357 12.48 21.41 9.33
C ASN A 357 11.16 21.76 8.62
N ALA A 358 10.04 21.42 9.24
CA ALA A 358 8.70 21.68 8.70
C ALA A 358 8.38 23.18 8.51
N SER A 359 9.16 24.10 9.10
CA SER A 359 9.02 25.55 8.91
C SER A 359 9.81 26.08 7.71
N VAL A 360 10.68 25.27 7.11
CA VAL A 360 11.55 25.68 5.99
C VAL A 360 11.17 24.87 4.74
N PRO A 361 10.24 25.37 3.90
CA PRO A 361 9.82 24.69 2.68
C PRO A 361 10.95 24.62 1.65
N GLY A 362 10.86 23.64 0.75
CA GLY A 362 11.92 23.32 -0.20
C GLY A 362 11.68 21.98 -0.88
N ALA A 363 12.71 21.48 -1.57
CA ALA A 363 12.71 20.20 -2.29
C ALA A 363 11.38 19.93 -3.02
N PHE A 364 10.59 18.94 -2.58
CA PHE A 364 9.37 18.52 -3.25
C PHE A 364 8.19 19.47 -3.07
N PHE A 365 8.24 20.35 -2.07
CA PHE A 365 7.23 21.36 -1.77
C PHE A 365 7.89 22.74 -1.65
N PRO A 366 8.32 23.36 -2.76
CA PRO A 366 9.04 24.64 -2.75
C PRO A 366 8.30 25.78 -2.03
N GLN A 367 6.96 25.74 -1.99
CA GLN A 367 6.13 26.72 -1.28
C GLN A 367 5.49 26.16 0.01
N GLY A 368 5.86 24.94 0.39
CA GLY A 368 5.27 24.19 1.49
C GLY A 368 3.98 23.45 1.11
N ALA A 369 3.66 22.44 1.92
CA ALA A 369 2.38 21.77 1.93
C ALA A 369 1.28 22.72 2.42
N VAL A 370 0.06 22.51 1.95
CA VAL A 370 -1.09 23.38 2.23
C VAL A 370 -2.09 22.74 3.19
N GLY A 371 -2.76 23.57 3.98
CA GLY A 371 -3.87 23.16 4.83
C GLY A 371 -3.59 23.38 6.31
N LYS A 372 -4.63 23.34 7.13
CA LYS A 372 -4.61 23.89 8.49
C LYS A 372 -3.51 23.35 9.43
N ILE A 373 -3.08 22.10 9.27
CA ILE A 373 -1.94 21.57 10.06
C ILE A 373 -0.61 22.01 9.43
N ALA A 374 -0.44 21.87 8.12
CA ALA A 374 0.79 22.25 7.42
C ALA A 374 1.08 23.76 7.56
N ASP A 375 0.05 24.60 7.35
CA ASP A 375 0.14 26.06 7.44
C ASP A 375 0.62 26.56 8.82
N LYS A 376 0.45 25.77 9.89
CA LYS A 376 0.93 26.16 11.23
C LYS A 376 2.45 26.15 11.33
N PHE A 377 3.12 25.26 10.59
CA PHE A 377 4.58 25.19 10.64
C PHE A 377 5.24 26.35 9.90
N LEU A 378 4.59 26.89 8.87
CA LEU A 378 5.12 27.97 8.02
C LEU A 378 4.98 29.39 8.61
N ARG A 379 4.27 29.54 9.74
CA ARG A 379 3.94 30.86 10.32
C ARG A 379 4.92 31.33 11.41
N HIS A 380 6.06 30.66 11.57
CA HIS A 380 6.99 30.89 12.67
C HIS A 380 8.43 30.99 12.18
#